data_AF-A0A963PXA6-F1
#
_entry.id   AF-A0A963PXA6-F1
#
_cell.length_a   1.000
_cell.length_b   1.000
_cell.length_c   1.000
_cell.angle_alpha   90.00
_cell.angle_beta   90.00
_cell.angle_gamma   90.00
#
_symmetry.space_group_name_H-M   'P 1'
#
loop_
_entity.id
_entity.type
_entity.pdbx_description
1 polymer ?
#
loop_
_entity_poly.entity_id
_entity_poly.type
_entity_poly.pdbx_seq_one_letter_code
_entity_poly.pdbx_strand_id
1 'polypeptide(L)' 'LELHYPQRAARVMARIRDMRGGRDYDADFSTRMKGQGIWAQLLAQRFAKACARLGLGRERRPLDLGLFRPGALSAQQSLF' A
#
# COMPACT_ATOMS: atom_id res chain seq x y z
N LEU A 1 -5.88 8.20 17.00
CA LEU A 1 -6.45 6.99 17.64
C LEU A 1 -6.75 7.23 19.11
N GLU A 2 -5.86 7.89 19.84
CA GLU A 2 -6.05 8.22 21.27
C GLU A 2 -7.29 9.08 21.54
N LEU A 3 -7.61 10.03 20.65
CA LEU A 3 -8.77 10.92 20.83
C LEU A 3 -10.13 10.21 20.76
N HIS A 4 -10.29 9.19 19.92
CA HIS A 4 -11.61 8.60 19.62
C HIS A 4 -11.74 7.12 20.02
N TYR A 5 -10.63 6.39 20.10
CA TYR A 5 -10.62 4.96 20.45
C TYR A 5 -9.39 4.58 21.29
N PRO A 6 -9.18 5.23 22.46
CA PRO A 6 -7.97 5.06 23.27
C PRO A 6 -7.77 3.60 23.71
N GLN A 7 -8.85 2.90 24.07
CA GLN A 7 -8.80 1.49 24.48
C GLN A 7 -8.27 0.53 23.40
N ARG A 8 -8.29 0.96 22.11
CA ARG A 8 -7.84 0.14 20.98
C ARG A 8 -6.46 0.57 20.47
N ALA A 9 -6.02 1.78 20.79
CA ALA A 9 -4.82 2.39 20.24
C ALA A 9 -3.57 1.52 20.47
N ALA A 10 -3.32 1.13 21.73
CA ALA A 10 -2.16 0.33 22.10
C ALA A 10 -2.09 -1.00 21.33
N ARG A 11 -3.22 -1.69 21.20
CA ARG A 11 -3.31 -2.97 20.49
C ARG A 11 -3.08 -2.83 18.99
N VAL A 12 -3.62 -1.77 18.38
CA VAL A 12 -3.39 -1.48 16.95
C VAL A 12 -1.93 -1.16 16.69
N MET A 13 -1.32 -0.30 17.51
CA MET A 13 0.09 0.07 17.38
C MET A 13 1.01 -1.12 17.62
N ALA A 14 0.68 -2.02 18.56
CA ALA A 14 1.42 -3.27 18.73
C ALA A 14 1.43 -4.12 17.44
N ARG A 15 0.29 -4.29 16.77
CA ARG A 15 0.23 -5.03 15.49
C ARG A 15 1.00 -4.36 14.37
N ILE A 16 0.98 -3.02 14.32
CA ILE A 16 1.78 -2.27 13.34
C ILE A 16 3.27 -2.54 13.55
N ARG A 17 3.74 -2.49 14.80
CA ARG A 17 5.13 -2.79 15.16
C ARG A 17 5.53 -4.23 14.85
N ASP A 18 4.66 -5.21 15.14
CA ASP A 18 4.90 -6.63 14.80
C ASP A 18 5.23 -6.79 13.31
N MET A 19 4.53 -6.06 12.44
CA MET A 19 4.72 -6.12 10.98
C MET A 19 5.87 -5.26 10.46
N ARG A 20 6.49 -4.42 11.30
CA ARG A 20 7.54 -3.45 10.96
C ARG A 20 8.85 -3.69 11.72
N GLY A 21 9.03 -4.88 12.31
CA GLY A 21 10.23 -5.21 13.08
C GLY A 21 10.40 -4.35 14.33
N GLY A 22 9.29 -4.02 15.00
CA GLY A 22 9.26 -3.23 16.23
C GLY A 22 9.13 -1.72 16.02
N ARG A 23 9.29 -1.22 14.79
CA ARG A 23 9.23 0.21 14.48
C ARG A 23 7.81 0.70 14.23
N ASP A 24 7.52 1.92 14.68
CA ASP A 24 6.26 2.59 14.34
C ASP A 24 6.27 3.14 12.92
N TYR A 25 7.44 3.48 12.37
CA TYR A 25 7.60 4.01 11.02
C TYR A 25 8.82 3.38 10.33
N ASP A 26 8.68 3.11 9.04
CA ASP A 26 9.76 2.63 8.17
C ASP A 26 9.60 3.29 6.80
N ALA A 27 10.64 4.00 6.35
CA ALA A 27 10.66 4.73 5.10
C ALA A 27 11.23 3.92 3.92
N ASP A 28 11.80 2.74 4.18
CA ASP A 28 12.43 1.92 3.15
C ASP A 28 11.40 1.44 2.12
N PHE A 29 11.53 1.91 0.89
CA PHE A 29 10.65 1.54 -0.22
C PHE A 29 10.66 0.04 -0.53
N SER A 30 11.73 -0.67 -0.18
CA SER A 30 11.85 -2.12 -0.40
C SER A 30 10.90 -2.91 0.50
N THR A 31 10.64 -2.41 1.72
CA THR A 31 9.82 -3.06 2.76
C THR A 31 8.44 -2.41 2.91
N ARG A 32 8.30 -1.15 2.49
CA ARG A 32 7.05 -0.38 2.56
C ARG A 32 5.92 -1.11 1.84
N MET A 33 4.72 -1.05 2.42
CA MET A 33 3.48 -1.71 1.94
C MET A 33 3.50 -3.24 1.86
N LYS A 34 4.62 -3.92 2.21
CA LYS A 34 4.67 -5.39 2.29
C LYS A 34 4.47 -5.87 3.74
N GLY A 35 5.21 -5.26 4.67
CA GLY A 35 5.31 -5.75 6.04
C GLY A 35 6.00 -7.11 6.13
N GLN A 36 6.29 -7.56 7.36
CA GLN A 36 6.96 -8.83 7.61
C GLN A 36 6.27 -9.65 8.70
N GLY A 37 6.59 -10.94 8.77
CA GLY A 37 6.08 -11.86 9.78
C GLY A 37 4.63 -12.31 9.56
N ILE A 38 4.12 -13.07 10.54
CA ILE A 38 2.85 -13.80 10.43
C ILE A 38 1.62 -12.88 10.28
N TRP A 39 1.65 -11.71 10.93
CA TRP A 39 0.54 -10.75 10.84
C TRP A 39 0.41 -10.13 9.45
N ALA A 40 1.54 -9.82 8.80
CA ALA A 40 1.55 -9.31 7.43
C ALA A 40 1.01 -10.39 6.47
N GLN A 41 1.44 -11.64 6.64
CA GLN A 41 0.95 -12.78 5.85
C GLN A 41 -0.56 -12.99 6.02
N LEU A 42 -1.07 -12.96 7.26
CA LEU A 42 -2.49 -13.11 7.55
C LEU A 42 -3.32 -11.96 6.92
N LEU A 43 -2.82 -10.73 7.02
CA LEU A 43 -3.47 -9.56 6.43
C LEU A 43 -3.52 -9.68 4.90
N ALA A 44 -2.41 -10.08 4.27
CA ALA A 44 -2.33 -10.31 2.83
C ALA A 44 -3.33 -11.38 2.36
N GLN A 45 -3.42 -12.51 3.07
CA GLN A 45 -4.38 -13.57 2.75
C GLN A 45 -5.83 -13.09 2.87
N ARG A 46 -6.16 -12.34 3.93
CA ARG A 46 -7.51 -11.78 4.12
C ARG A 46 -7.87 -10.79 3.01
N PHE A 47 -6.93 -9.94 2.63
CA PHE A 47 -7.11 -8.98 1.55
C PHE A 47 -7.35 -9.69 0.21
N ALA A 48 -6.49 -10.66 -0.14
CA ALA A 48 -6.63 -11.45 -1.36
C ALA A 48 -8.00 -12.16 -1.44
N LYS A 49 -8.44 -12.78 -0.34
CA LYS A 49 -9.76 -13.42 -0.26
C LYS A 49 -10.91 -12.41 -0.42
N ALA A 50 -10.79 -11.21 0.16
CA ALA A 50 -11.79 -10.16 0.00
C ALA A 50 -11.86 -9.68 -1.44
N CYS A 51 -10.72 -9.43 -2.10
CA CYS A 51 -10.67 -9.06 -3.52
C CYS A 51 -11.30 -10.15 -4.40
N ALA A 52 -10.95 -11.42 -4.17
CA ALA A 52 -11.52 -12.54 -4.91
C ALA A 52 -13.05 -12.61 -4.76
N ARG A 53 -13.58 -12.43 -3.53
CA ARG A 53 -15.01 -12.43 -3.24
C ARG A 53 -15.75 -11.24 -3.83
N LEU A 54 -15.15 -10.06 -3.82
CA LEU A 54 -15.75 -8.81 -4.31
C LEU A 54 -15.50 -8.56 -5.81
N GLY A 55 -14.75 -9.43 -6.49
CA GLY A 55 -14.42 -9.25 -7.90
C GLY A 55 -13.38 -8.17 -8.21
N LEU A 56 -12.63 -7.72 -7.20
CA LEU A 56 -11.59 -6.70 -7.38
C LEU A 56 -10.33 -7.30 -8.01
N GLY A 57 -9.68 -6.55 -8.89
CA GLY A 57 -8.38 -6.93 -9.50
C GLY A 57 -8.47 -8.01 -10.57
N ARG A 58 -9.67 -8.36 -11.05
CA ARG A 58 -9.89 -9.40 -12.08
C ARG A 58 -9.58 -8.93 -13.50
N GLU A 59 -9.80 -7.66 -13.80
CA GLU A 59 -9.53 -7.08 -15.11
C GLU A 59 -8.57 -5.89 -15.00
N ARG A 60 -7.39 -6.04 -15.61
CA ARG A 60 -6.60 -4.89 -16.01
C ARG A 60 -7.11 -4.46 -17.37
N ARG A 61 -7.88 -3.36 -17.41
CA ARG A 61 -8.21 -2.74 -18.69
C ARG A 61 -6.92 -2.30 -19.36
N PRO A 62 -6.74 -2.56 -20.66
CA PRO A 62 -5.61 -2.00 -21.38
C PRO A 62 -5.65 -0.47 -21.22
N LEU A 63 -4.51 0.11 -20.90
CA LEU A 63 -4.38 1.56 -20.87
C LEU A 63 -4.36 2.04 -22.32
N ASP A 64 -5.22 3.00 -22.65
CA ASP A 64 -5.09 3.73 -23.90
C ASP A 64 -3.90 4.68 -23.78
N LEU A 65 -2.84 4.39 -24.53
CA LEU A 65 -1.63 5.19 -24.60
C LEU A 65 -1.63 6.13 -25.81
N GLY A 66 -2.71 6.22 -26.59
CA GLY A 66 -2.79 7.04 -27.80
C GLY A 66 -2.60 8.55 -27.55
N LEU A 67 -2.90 9.01 -26.33
CA LEU A 67 -2.67 10.39 -25.89
C LEU A 67 -1.33 10.58 -25.16
N PHE A 68 -0.57 9.51 -24.94
CA PHE A 68 0.73 9.61 -24.26
C PHE A 68 1.74 10.30 -25.18
N ARG A 69 2.16 11.50 -24.79
CA ARG A 69 3.22 12.25 -25.46
C ARG A 69 4.49 12.15 -24.60
N PRO A 70 5.53 11.43 -25.04
CA PRO A 70 6.78 11.27 -24.28
C PRO A 70 7.63 12.55 -24.13
N GLY A 71 7.06 13.75 -24.29
CA GLY A 71 7.75 15.04 -24.18
C GLY A 71 8.33 15.35 -22.79
N ALA A 72 8.06 14.51 -21.79
CA ALA A 72 8.73 14.55 -20.48
C ALA A 72 10.08 13.81 -20.44
N LEU A 73 10.48 13.13 -21.53
CA LEU A 73 11.83 12.53 -21.66
C LEU A 73 12.88 13.54 -22.16
N SER A 74 12.45 14.72 -22.63
CA SER A 74 13.33 15.89 -22.75
C SER A 74 13.25 16.71 -21.46
N ALA A 75 14.41 17.07 -20.89
CA ALA A 75 14.53 17.78 -19.61
C ALA A 75 13.74 19.10 -19.54
N GLN A 76 13.38 19.67 -20.70
CA GLN A 76 12.48 20.82 -20.80
C GLN A 76 11.13 20.36 -21.35
N GLN A 77 10.11 20.38 -20.50
CA GLN A 77 8.72 20.42 -20.99
C GLN A 77 8.52 21.78 -21.65
N SER A 78 7.89 21.82 -22.83
CA SER A 78 7.64 23.07 -23.56
C SER A 78 6.80 24.02 -22.72
N LEU A 79 7.47 24.94 -22.02
CA LEU A 79 6.89 26.19 -21.60
C LEU A 79 6.95 27.09 -22.84
N PHE A 80 5.76 27.54 -23.27
CA PHE A 80 5.40 28.24 -24.51
C PHE A 80 5.15 27.34 -25.72
#